data_AF-A0A8H9I7V9-F1
#
_entry.id   AF-A0A8H9I7V9-F1
#
_cell.length_a   1.000
_cell.length_b   1.000
_cell.length_c   1.000
_cell.angle_alpha   90.00
_cell.angle_beta   90.00
_cell.angle_gamma   90.00
#
_symmetry.space_group_name_H-M   'P 1'
#
loop_
_entity.id
_entity.type
_entity.pdbx_description
1 polymer ?
#
loop_
_entity_poly.entity_id
_entity_poly.type
_entity_poly.pdbx_seq_one_letter_code
_entity_poly.pdbx_strand_id
1 'polypeptide(L)'
;MRVVRAMLPSGLIMYARISFFAIAIVVLGLASLVPTLQFPSSEQVSTFIGPRVWPLTLLLALIGLGAALLLITWRDAKQGKRYDDDPVDETPPPWRFTLASTRHWWLIAATLVYTWLIGLIGFLAASVAFTLVCTLLLGARSWRVIAATVVIAALLMQGVFVMLLGIPL
;
A
#
# COMPACT_ATOMS: atom_id res chain seq x y z
N MET A 1 33.65 -25.26 -26.36
CA MET A 1 33.08 -24.99 -25.02
C MET A 1 31.74 -24.27 -25.21
N ARG A 2 30.62 -25.01 -25.22
CA ARG A 2 29.27 -24.41 -25.22
C ARG A 2 28.85 -24.27 -23.76
N VAL A 3 28.78 -23.04 -23.26
CA VAL A 3 28.19 -22.75 -21.95
C VAL A 3 26.69 -22.99 -22.09
N VAL A 4 26.23 -24.17 -21.64
CA VAL A 4 24.82 -24.44 -21.43
C VAL A 4 24.38 -23.57 -20.27
N ARG A 5 23.86 -22.38 -20.58
CA ARG A 5 23.14 -21.57 -19.62
C ARG A 5 21.88 -22.37 -19.30
N ALA A 6 21.85 -23.03 -18.16
CA ALA A 6 20.67 -23.73 -17.67
C ALA A 6 19.52 -22.70 -17.61
N MET A 7 18.66 -22.73 -18.63
CA MET A 7 17.37 -22.04 -18.58
C MET A 7 16.56 -22.77 -17.53
N LEU A 8 16.55 -22.22 -16.31
CA LEU A 8 15.55 -22.58 -15.33
C LEU A 8 14.18 -22.36 -15.99
N PRO A 9 13.24 -23.32 -15.88
CA PRO A 9 11.91 -23.16 -16.44
C PRO A 9 11.30 -21.85 -15.89
N SER A 10 10.82 -20.99 -16.78
CA SER A 10 10.26 -19.66 -16.51
C SER A 10 9.24 -19.67 -15.35
N GLY A 11 8.41 -20.70 -15.29
CA GLY A 11 7.47 -20.92 -14.18
C GLY A 11 8.15 -21.04 -12.81
N LEU A 12 9.30 -21.71 -12.70
CA LEU A 12 10.01 -21.90 -11.43
C LEU A 12 10.60 -20.60 -10.88
N ILE A 13 11.04 -19.71 -11.77
CA ILE A 13 11.52 -18.36 -11.40
C ILE A 13 10.34 -17.50 -10.90
N MET A 14 9.16 -17.63 -11.52
CA MET A 14 7.96 -16.91 -11.11
C MET A 14 7.44 -17.38 -9.74
N TYR A 15 7.33 -18.69 -9.51
CA TYR A 15 6.95 -19.24 -8.20
C TYR A 15 7.96 -18.85 -7.12
N ALA A 16 9.26 -18.86 -7.41
CA ALA A 16 10.29 -18.44 -6.46
C ALA A 16 10.15 -16.95 -6.07
N ARG A 17 9.87 -16.06 -7.04
CA ARG A 17 9.63 -14.63 -6.78
C ARG A 17 8.39 -14.38 -5.93
N ILE A 18 7.27 -15.04 -6.24
CA ILE A 18 6.02 -14.91 -5.50
C ILE A 18 6.16 -15.46 -4.08
N SER A 19 6.83 -16.61 -3.93
CA SER A 19 7.08 -17.23 -2.62
C SER A 19 8.00 -16.36 -1.77
N PHE A 20 9.08 -15.81 -2.36
CA PHE A 20 9.96 -14.86 -1.67
C PHE A 20 9.21 -13.63 -1.19
N PHE A 21 8.38 -13.03 -2.04
CA PHE A 21 7.55 -11.87 -1.69
C PHE A 21 6.57 -12.19 -0.55
N ALA A 22 5.86 -13.32 -0.64
CA ALA A 22 4.93 -13.74 0.40
C ALA A 22 5.64 -14.01 1.74
N ILE A 23 6.81 -14.68 1.71
CA ILE A 23 7.64 -14.91 2.89
C ILE A 23 8.11 -13.57 3.49
N ALA A 24 8.60 -12.65 2.66
CA ALA A 24 9.04 -11.34 3.11
C ALA A 24 7.90 -10.57 3.81
N ILE A 25 6.68 -10.64 3.27
CA ILE A 25 5.49 -10.05 3.87
C ILE A 25 5.18 -10.68 5.24
N VAL A 26 5.17 -12.01 5.33
CA VAL A 26 4.88 -12.72 6.58
C VAL A 26 5.94 -12.42 7.64
N VAL A 27 7.21 -12.41 7.25
CA VAL A 27 8.33 -12.06 8.15
C VAL A 27 8.21 -10.62 8.63
N LEU A 28 7.89 -9.67 7.74
CA LEU A 28 7.65 -8.27 8.11
C LEU A 28 6.48 -8.13 9.09
N GLY A 29 5.38 -8.85 8.85
CA GLY A 29 4.23 -8.91 9.77
C GLY A 29 4.61 -9.46 11.14
N LEU A 30 5.36 -10.57 11.19
CA LEU A 30 5.82 -11.16 12.46
C LEU A 30 6.80 -10.25 13.20
N ALA A 31 7.76 -9.65 12.49
CA ALA A 31 8.75 -8.74 13.08
C ALA A 31 8.11 -7.47 13.65
N SER A 32 7.03 -6.98 13.03
CA SER A 32 6.27 -5.81 13.50
C SER A 32 5.28 -6.12 14.63
N LEU A 33 5.08 -7.39 14.99
CA LEU A 33 4.14 -7.78 16.04
C LEU A 33 4.60 -7.31 17.42
N VAL A 34 5.89 -7.49 17.72
CA VAL A 34 6.50 -7.08 19.00
C VAL A 34 6.34 -5.59 19.27
N PRO A 35 6.76 -4.66 18.38
CA PRO A 35 6.57 -3.23 18.63
C PRO A 35 5.08 -2.83 18.64
N THR A 36 4.24 -3.53 17.86
CA THR A 36 2.80 -3.27 17.88
C THR A 36 2.17 -3.58 19.23
N LEU A 37 2.56 -4.69 19.87
CA LEU A 37 2.06 -5.07 21.20
C LEU A 37 2.54 -4.13 22.31
N GLN A 38 3.57 -3.31 22.07
CA GLN A 38 4.06 -2.32 23.03
C GLN A 38 3.19 -1.05 23.09
N PHE A 39 2.34 -0.79 22.10
CA PHE A 39 1.41 0.34 22.15
C PHE A 39 0.39 0.17 23.29
N PRO A 40 -0.01 1.24 24.01
CA PRO A 40 -0.99 1.13 25.08
C PRO A 40 -2.33 0.58 24.56
N SER A 41 -3.01 -0.21 25.40
CA SER A 41 -4.33 -0.76 25.08
C SER A 41 -5.43 0.29 25.26
N SER A 42 -6.61 0.06 24.67
CA SER A 42 -7.80 0.92 24.84
C SER A 42 -8.31 1.01 26.28
N GLU A 43 -7.87 0.11 27.17
CA GLU A 43 -8.19 0.21 28.61
C GLU A 43 -7.30 1.24 29.33
N GLN A 44 -6.13 1.55 28.75
CA GLN A 44 -5.12 2.43 29.34
C GLN A 44 -5.23 3.88 28.87
N VAL A 45 -5.98 4.11 27.78
CA VAL A 45 -6.31 5.43 27.25
C VAL A 45 -7.81 5.43 26.99
N SER A 46 -8.59 6.32 27.61
CA SER A 46 -10.08 6.35 27.59
C SER A 46 -10.70 6.64 26.21
N THR A 47 -10.15 6.07 25.15
CA THR A 47 -10.58 6.13 23.75
C THR A 47 -11.23 4.81 23.37
N PHE A 48 -12.34 4.85 22.63
CA PHE A 48 -13.09 3.66 22.23
C PHE A 48 -12.27 2.67 21.39
N ILE A 49 -11.30 3.17 20.61
CA ILE A 49 -10.34 2.36 19.83
C ILE A 49 -8.92 2.73 20.26
N GLY A 50 -8.21 1.75 20.83
CA GLY A 50 -6.86 1.96 21.37
C GLY A 50 -5.81 2.09 20.26
N PRO A 51 -4.69 2.79 20.52
CA PRO A 51 -3.58 2.99 19.56
C PRO A 51 -3.00 1.68 18.99
N ARG A 52 -3.14 0.58 19.76
CA ARG A 52 -2.72 -0.77 19.37
C ARG A 52 -3.61 -1.43 18.31
N VAL A 53 -4.90 -1.08 18.25
CA VAL A 53 -5.90 -1.80 17.45
C VAL A 53 -5.62 -1.67 15.96
N TRP A 54 -5.35 -0.45 15.48
CA TRP A 54 -5.14 -0.21 14.05
C TRP A 54 -3.88 -0.90 13.51
N PRO A 55 -2.69 -0.76 14.11
CA PRO A 55 -1.51 -1.51 13.68
C PRO A 55 -1.72 -3.04 13.73
N LEU A 56 -2.42 -3.56 14.75
CA LEU A 56 -2.75 -4.99 14.81
C LEU A 56 -3.65 -5.44 13.66
N THR A 57 -4.69 -4.66 13.33
CA THR A 57 -5.61 -5.03 12.23
C THR A 57 -4.89 -5.10 10.89
N LEU A 58 -4.03 -4.12 10.58
CA LEU A 58 -3.20 -4.13 9.38
C LEU A 58 -2.24 -5.31 9.36
N LEU A 59 -1.62 -5.61 10.51
CA LEU A 59 -0.66 -6.70 10.65
C LEU A 59 -1.33 -8.06 10.46
N LEU A 60 -2.52 -8.27 11.04
CA LEU A 60 -3.34 -9.46 10.82
C LEU A 60 -3.77 -9.61 9.35
N ALA A 61 -4.20 -8.51 8.72
CA ALA A 61 -4.54 -8.53 7.29
C ALA A 61 -3.32 -8.89 6.43
N LEU A 62 -2.14 -8.35 6.77
CA LEU A 62 -0.90 -8.58 6.04
C LEU A 62 -0.43 -10.04 6.14
N ILE A 63 -0.44 -10.60 7.37
CA ILE A 63 -0.12 -12.00 7.61
C ILE A 63 -1.14 -12.91 6.91
N GLY A 64 -2.44 -12.60 7.02
CA GLY A 64 -3.50 -13.36 6.37
C GLY A 64 -3.35 -13.38 4.84
N LEU A 65 -3.07 -12.22 4.23
CA LEU A 65 -2.85 -12.11 2.78
C LEU A 65 -1.59 -12.87 2.35
N GLY A 66 -0.48 -12.71 3.08
CA GLY A 66 0.76 -13.43 2.81
C GLY A 66 0.60 -14.95 2.92
N ALA A 67 -0.10 -15.42 3.96
CA ALA A 67 -0.42 -16.83 4.15
C ALA A 67 -1.35 -17.36 3.05
N ALA A 68 -2.37 -16.59 2.66
CA ALA A 68 -3.25 -16.95 1.54
C ALA A 68 -2.46 -17.06 0.24
N LEU A 69 -1.54 -16.14 -0.04
CA LEU A 69 -0.67 -16.18 -1.21
C LEU A 69 0.20 -17.44 -1.23
N LEU A 70 0.82 -17.77 -0.09
CA LEU A 70 1.61 -19.00 0.09
C LEU A 70 0.77 -20.25 -0.13
N LEU A 71 -0.45 -20.31 0.43
CA LEU A 71 -1.37 -21.43 0.28
C LEU A 71 -1.81 -21.62 -1.18
N ILE A 72 -2.16 -20.54 -1.88
CA ILE A 72 -2.54 -20.58 -3.29
C ILE A 72 -1.36 -21.05 -4.13
N THR A 73 -0.18 -20.46 -3.93
CA THR A 73 1.05 -20.81 -4.67
C THR A 73 1.42 -22.29 -4.46
N TRP A 74 1.34 -22.78 -3.23
CA TRP A 74 1.62 -24.17 -2.90
C TRP A 74 0.60 -25.15 -3.48
N ARG A 75 -0.69 -24.78 -3.45
CA ARG A 75 -1.77 -25.58 -4.04
C ARG A 75 -1.63 -25.68 -5.56
N ASP A 76 -1.31 -24.57 -6.22
CA ASP A 76 -1.14 -24.52 -7.68
C ASP A 76 0.09 -25.32 -8.13
N ALA A 77 1.19 -25.25 -7.36
CA ALA A 77 2.37 -26.08 -7.58
C ALA A 77 2.08 -27.58 -7.43
N LYS A 78 1.24 -27.96 -6.44
CA LYS A 78 0.81 -29.36 -6.22
C LYS A 78 -0.16 -29.88 -7.28
N GLN A 79 -1.03 -29.01 -7.80
CA GLN A 79 -2.00 -29.38 -8.83
C GLN A 79 -1.36 -29.52 -10.22
N GLY A 80 -0.05 -29.32 -10.35
CA GLY A 80 0.65 -29.40 -11.62
C GLY A 80 0.08 -28.43 -12.65
N LYS A 81 -0.59 -27.37 -12.18
CA LYS A 81 -1.19 -26.35 -13.03
C LYS A 81 -0.01 -25.58 -13.62
N ARG A 82 0.44 -26.04 -14.78
CA ARG A 82 1.39 -25.32 -15.61
C ARG A 82 0.75 -23.95 -15.77
N TYR A 83 1.42 -22.90 -15.30
CA TYR A 83 1.09 -21.56 -15.74
C TYR A 83 1.10 -21.67 -17.26
N ASP A 84 -0.07 -21.62 -17.89
CA ASP A 84 -0.13 -21.64 -19.34
C ASP A 84 0.70 -20.43 -19.74
N ASP A 85 1.86 -20.72 -20.32
CA ASP A 85 2.64 -19.77 -21.07
C ASP A 85 1.82 -19.58 -22.36
N ASP A 86 0.59 -19.07 -22.22
CA ASP A 86 -0.05 -18.38 -23.32
C ASP A 86 1.01 -17.36 -23.72
N PRO A 87 1.48 -17.35 -24.98
CA PRO A 87 2.39 -16.33 -25.43
C PRO A 87 1.64 -15.01 -25.33
N VAL A 88 1.76 -14.37 -24.17
CA VAL A 88 1.57 -12.94 -24.06
C VAL A 88 2.57 -12.42 -25.07
N ASP A 89 2.07 -11.81 -26.14
CA ASP A 89 2.88 -11.09 -27.10
C ASP A 89 3.70 -10.08 -26.30
N GLU A 90 4.90 -10.50 -25.87
CA GLU A 90 5.94 -9.65 -25.32
C GLU A 90 6.55 -8.91 -26.49
N THR A 91 5.73 -8.14 -27.21
CA THR A 91 6.21 -6.85 -27.67
C THR A 91 6.31 -5.99 -26.42
N PRO A 92 7.53 -5.79 -25.84
CA PRO A 92 7.66 -4.80 -24.80
C PRO A 92 7.13 -3.49 -25.39
N PRO A 93 6.13 -2.83 -24.77
CA PRO A 93 5.73 -1.53 -25.26
C PRO A 93 6.99 -0.66 -25.27
N PRO A 94 7.38 -0.09 -26.43
CA PRO A 94 8.59 0.70 -26.54
C PRO A 94 8.48 1.79 -25.50
N TRP A 95 9.40 1.80 -24.55
CA TRP A 95 9.44 2.66 -23.37
C TRP A 95 8.61 3.92 -23.51
N ARG A 96 7.35 3.83 -23.06
CA ARG A 96 6.53 5.01 -22.84
C ARG A 96 6.94 5.64 -21.50
N PHE A 97 8.18 6.14 -21.45
CA PHE A 97 8.52 7.28 -20.60
C PHE A 97 7.85 8.55 -21.18
N THR A 98 6.54 8.48 -21.42
CA THR A 98 5.75 9.56 -22.01
C THR A 98 5.03 10.26 -20.86
N LEU A 99 5.55 11.41 -20.44
CA LEU A 99 4.95 12.40 -19.52
C LEU A 99 4.60 11.95 -18.09
N ALA A 100 4.56 10.65 -17.78
CA ALA A 100 4.37 10.14 -16.43
C ALA A 100 5.63 10.32 -15.56
N SER A 101 6.83 10.30 -16.17
CA SER A 101 8.12 10.31 -15.46
C SER A 101 8.33 11.55 -14.56
N THR A 102 7.89 12.73 -15.00
CA THR A 102 7.97 13.97 -14.19
C THR A 102 6.86 14.10 -13.15
N ARG A 103 5.68 13.50 -13.38
CA ARG A 103 4.57 13.56 -12.41
C ARG A 103 4.89 12.84 -11.10
N HIS A 104 5.65 11.75 -11.16
CA HIS A 104 6.08 11.03 -9.96
C HIS A 104 6.97 11.91 -9.07
N TRP A 105 7.89 12.69 -9.66
CA TRP A 105 8.70 13.66 -8.93
C TRP A 105 7.86 14.77 -8.29
N TRP A 106 6.84 15.26 -8.99
CA TRP A 106 5.89 16.23 -8.43
C TRP A 106 5.05 15.66 -7.29
N LEU A 107 4.63 14.39 -7.35
CA LEU A 107 3.94 13.71 -6.24
C LEU A 107 4.86 13.51 -5.04
N ILE A 108 6.12 13.16 -5.26
CA ILE A 108 7.13 13.08 -4.18
C ILE A 108 7.31 14.45 -3.53
N ALA A 109 7.51 15.50 -4.34
CA ALA A 109 7.65 16.86 -3.85
C ALA A 109 6.40 17.33 -3.08
N ALA A 110 5.20 17.08 -3.62
CA ALA A 110 3.94 17.37 -2.95
C ALA A 110 3.81 16.64 -1.60
N THR A 111 4.31 15.40 -1.51
CA THR A 111 4.32 14.62 -0.27
C THR A 111 5.26 15.23 0.78
N LEU A 112 6.46 15.68 0.36
CA LEU A 112 7.39 16.39 1.26
C LEU A 112 6.79 17.72 1.75
N VAL A 113 6.20 18.50 0.84
CA VAL A 113 5.52 19.75 1.18
C VAL A 113 4.35 19.49 2.13
N TYR A 114 3.58 18.43 1.91
CA TYR A 114 2.50 18.01 2.81
C TYR A 114 3.02 17.73 4.23
N THR A 115 4.09 16.94 4.37
CA THR A 115 4.67 16.66 5.70
C THR A 115 5.11 17.94 6.43
N TRP A 116 5.63 18.92 5.70
CA TRP A 116 5.98 20.22 6.28
C TRP A 116 4.74 21.07 6.63
N LEU A 117 3.71 21.07 5.77
CA LEU A 117 2.45 21.79 5.99
C LEU A 117 1.71 21.32 7.24
N ILE A 118 1.75 20.03 7.56
CA ILE A 118 1.12 19.48 8.78
C ILE A 118 1.60 20.23 10.03
N GLY A 119 2.89 20.57 10.10
CA GLY A 119 3.47 21.29 11.24
C GLY A 119 3.06 22.78 11.32
N LEU A 120 2.57 23.37 10.22
CA LEU A 120 2.21 24.79 10.16
C LEU A 120 0.72 25.04 10.33
N ILE A 121 -0.11 24.27 9.64
CA ILE A 121 -1.56 24.51 9.53
C ILE A 121 -2.42 23.36 10.08
N GLY A 122 -1.81 22.34 10.68
CA GLY A 122 -2.49 21.17 11.20
C GLY A 122 -2.76 20.09 10.14
N PHE A 123 -3.10 18.89 10.60
CA PHE A 123 -3.22 17.71 9.74
C PHE A 123 -4.39 17.83 8.76
N LEU A 124 -5.54 18.34 9.22
CA LEU A 124 -6.74 18.39 8.40
C LEU A 124 -6.60 19.36 7.22
N ALA A 125 -6.13 20.58 7.49
CA ALA A 125 -5.94 21.59 6.45
C ALA A 125 -4.84 21.17 5.46
N ALA A 126 -3.74 20.61 5.95
CA ALA A 126 -2.67 20.08 5.11
C ALA A 126 -3.16 18.93 4.21
N SER A 127 -3.98 18.02 4.73
CA SER A 127 -4.53 16.87 3.99
C SER A 127 -5.49 17.29 2.89
N VAL A 128 -6.32 18.31 3.14
CA VAL A 128 -7.21 18.90 2.13
C VAL A 128 -6.38 19.49 0.99
N ALA A 129 -5.39 20.33 1.30
CA ALA A 129 -4.51 20.94 0.30
C ALA A 129 -3.74 19.88 -0.51
N PHE A 130 -3.19 18.87 0.16
CA PHE A 130 -2.47 17.77 -0.49
C PHE A 130 -3.37 16.96 -1.44
N THR A 131 -4.57 16.61 -0.99
CA THR A 131 -5.54 15.85 -1.81
C THR A 131 -5.92 16.63 -3.05
N LEU A 132 -6.13 17.94 -2.93
CA LEU A 132 -6.41 18.83 -4.06
C LEU A 132 -5.24 18.83 -5.06
N VAL A 133 -4.02 19.04 -4.58
CA VAL A 133 -2.80 19.07 -5.42
C VAL A 133 -2.59 17.73 -6.15
N CYS A 134 -2.70 16.61 -5.45
CA CYS A 134 -2.57 15.27 -6.03
C CYS A 134 -3.65 14.99 -7.07
N THR A 135 -4.90 15.36 -6.79
CA THR A 135 -6.03 15.13 -7.70
C THR A 135 -5.89 15.96 -8.99
N LEU A 136 -5.37 17.19 -8.87
CA LEU A 136 -5.03 18.05 -10.01
C LEU A 136 -3.84 17.50 -10.81
N LEU A 137 -2.77 17.05 -10.15
CA LEU A 137 -1.59 16.42 -10.76
C LEU A 137 -1.94 15.14 -11.54
N LEU A 138 -2.92 14.37 -11.04
CA LEU A 138 -3.42 13.16 -11.69
C LEU A 138 -4.40 13.44 -12.83
N GLY A 139 -4.86 14.69 -12.99
CA GLY A 139 -5.65 15.13 -14.14
C GLY A 139 -7.15 14.84 -14.06
N ALA A 140 -7.72 14.66 -12.86
CA ALA A 140 -9.16 14.55 -12.70
C ALA A 140 -9.86 15.85 -13.14
N ARG A 141 -10.86 15.76 -14.02
CA ARG A 141 -11.41 16.91 -14.76
C ARG A 141 -12.68 17.50 -14.16
N SER A 142 -13.35 16.81 -13.24
CA SER A 142 -14.64 17.24 -12.66
C SER A 142 -14.47 17.83 -11.27
N TRP A 143 -14.46 19.17 -11.17
CA TRP A 143 -14.33 19.90 -9.90
C TRP A 143 -15.33 19.45 -8.81
N ARG A 144 -16.53 19.02 -9.22
CA ARG A 144 -17.55 18.46 -8.31
C ARG A 144 -17.10 17.17 -7.63
N VAL A 145 -16.44 16.28 -8.37
CA VAL A 145 -15.95 15.00 -7.82
C VAL A 145 -14.80 15.27 -6.87
N ILE A 146 -13.92 16.22 -7.21
CA ILE A 146 -12.80 16.64 -6.34
C ILE A 146 -13.35 17.22 -5.02
N ALA A 147 -14.31 18.14 -5.09
CA ALA A 147 -14.93 18.72 -3.90
C ALA A 147 -15.62 17.65 -3.05
N ALA A 148 -16.37 16.73 -3.67
CA ALA A 148 -17.03 15.65 -2.96
C ALA A 148 -16.03 14.71 -2.26
N THR A 149 -14.97 14.28 -2.94
CA THR A 149 -13.96 13.38 -2.33
C THR A 149 -13.20 14.08 -1.21
N VAL A 150 -12.84 15.35 -1.36
CA VAL A 150 -12.19 16.14 -0.31
C VAL A 150 -13.10 16.31 0.91
N VAL A 151 -14.37 16.65 0.71
CA VAL A 151 -15.34 16.81 1.81
C VAL A 151 -15.58 15.48 2.52
N ILE A 152 -15.80 14.40 1.78
CA ILE A 152 -15.99 13.06 2.35
C ILE A 152 -14.74 12.65 3.13
N ALA A 153 -13.54 12.80 2.57
CA ALA A 153 -12.30 12.48 3.24
C ALA A 153 -12.10 13.31 4.52
N ALA A 154 -12.39 14.62 4.49
CA ALA A 154 -12.29 15.48 5.65
C ALA A 154 -13.30 15.10 6.75
N LEU A 155 -14.54 14.80 6.39
CA LEU A 155 -15.56 14.32 7.33
C LEU A 155 -15.18 12.98 7.95
N LEU A 156 -14.61 12.08 7.15
CA LEU A 156 -14.16 10.76 7.61
C LEU A 156 -12.95 10.89 8.55
N MET A 157 -11.98 11.76 8.21
CA MET A 157 -10.88 12.10 9.10
C MET A 157 -11.37 12.75 10.39
N GLN A 158 -12.31 13.69 10.33
CA GLN A 158 -12.92 14.30 11.52
C GLN A 158 -13.63 13.25 12.39
N GLY A 159 -14.46 12.40 11.78
CA GLY A 159 -15.21 11.36 12.49
C GLY A 159 -14.28 10.34 13.15
N VAL A 160 -13.25 9.89 12.43
CA VAL A 160 -12.29 8.93 12.98
C VAL A 160 -11.40 9.60 14.03
N PHE A 161 -10.72 10.69 13.72
CA PHE A 161 -9.72 11.23 14.65
C PHE A 161 -10.33 11.99 15.82
N VAL A 162 -11.33 12.85 15.59
CA VAL A 162 -11.90 13.70 16.65
C VAL A 162 -12.99 12.97 17.41
N MET A 163 -13.95 12.35 16.71
CA MET A 163 -15.08 11.70 17.41
C MET A 163 -14.72 10.32 17.96
N LEU A 164 -13.95 9.52 17.22
CA LEU A 164 -13.68 8.13 17.58
C LEU A 164 -12.39 7.97 18.40
N LEU A 165 -11.32 8.70 18.04
CA LEU A 165 -10.03 8.65 18.75
C LEU A 165 -9.82 9.80 19.76
N GLY A 166 -10.62 10.87 19.73
CA GLY A 166 -10.45 12.02 20.63
C GLY A 166 -9.15 12.83 20.43
N ILE A 167 -8.51 12.71 19.27
CA ILE A 167 -7.24 13.36 18.95
C ILE A 167 -7.53 14.70 18.23
N PRO A 168 -6.98 15.83 18.68
CA PRO A 168 -7.09 17.11 17.97
C PRO A 168 -6.32 17.06 16.64
N LEU A 169 -6.96 17.56 15.57
CA LEU A 169 -6.47 17.55 14.18
C LEU A 169 -5.68 18.81 13.80
#